data_AF-A0A1H2FHA7-F1
#
_entry.id   AF-A0A1H2FHA7-F1
#
_cell.length_a   1.000
_cell.length_b   1.000
_cell.length_c   1.000
_cell.angle_alpha   90.00
_cell.angle_beta   90.00
_cell.angle_gamma   90.00
#
_symmetry.space_group_name_H-M   'P 1'
#
loop_
_entity.id
_entity.type
_entity.pdbx_description
1 polymer ?
#
loop_
_entity_poly.entity_id
_entity_poly.type
_entity_poly.pdbx_seq_one_letter_code
_entity_poly.pdbx_strand_id
1 'polypeptide(L)'
;MKNLLGLLGLVVALLPAAALADASHCYAIKNADMKNNCLATVNHDKSRCYAINDRDLKNSCLAQVGNDRSRCYSIQDRDQKQQCLAEF
;
A
#
# COMPACT_ATOMS: atom_id res chain seq x y z
N MET A 1 21.49 2.96 51.84
CA MET A 1 20.04 2.74 51.71
C MET A 1 19.47 3.81 50.81
N LYS A 2 18.53 3.41 49.94
CA LYS A 2 17.92 4.21 48.86
C LYS A 2 18.94 4.31 47.69
N ASN A 3 18.74 3.87 46.46
CA ASN A 3 17.56 3.90 45.61
C ASN A 3 17.62 2.77 44.55
N LEU A 4 17.60 1.49 44.95
CA LEU A 4 17.62 0.35 44.00
C LEU A 4 16.20 0.01 43.48
N LEU A 5 15.38 1.02 43.16
CA LEU A 5 13.97 0.83 42.81
C LEU A 5 13.48 1.73 41.66
N GLY A 6 14.38 2.28 40.85
CA GLY A 6 14.04 3.24 39.79
C GLY A 6 14.19 2.74 38.35
N LEU A 7 14.67 1.51 38.13
CA LEU A 7 15.02 1.03 36.78
C LEU A 7 13.94 0.18 36.09
N LEU A 8 12.79 -0.05 36.76
CA LEU A 8 11.66 -0.79 36.17
C LEU A 8 10.69 0.10 35.37
N GLY A 9 10.84 1.42 35.42
CA GLY A 9 9.91 2.37 34.80
C GLY A 9 10.25 2.80 33.37
N LEU A 10 11.41 2.42 32.83
CA LEU A 10 11.95 3.00 31.59
C LEU A 10 11.85 2.07 30.36
N VAL A 11 10.89 1.13 30.33
CA VAL A 11 10.74 0.18 29.20
C VAL A 11 9.48 0.45 28.36
N VAL A 12 8.61 1.39 28.75
CA VAL A 12 7.31 1.65 28.08
C VAL A 12 7.39 2.68 26.94
N ALA A 13 8.58 3.13 26.52
CA ALA A 13 8.72 4.26 25.58
C ALA A 13 9.09 3.87 24.13
N LEU A 14 9.04 2.59 23.74
CA LEU A 14 9.47 2.14 22.41
C LEU A 14 8.42 1.30 21.68
N LEU A 15 7.14 1.66 21.79
CA LEU A 15 6.14 1.14 20.85
C LEU A 15 6.17 2.02 19.60
N PRO A 16 6.57 1.49 18.43
CA PRO A 16 6.44 2.24 17.18
C PRO A 16 4.95 2.55 16.99
N ALA A 17 4.62 3.84 16.89
CA ALA A 17 3.28 4.26 16.54
C ALA A 17 2.95 3.68 15.15
N ALA A 18 2.09 2.65 15.13
CA ALA A 18 1.62 2.09 13.88
C ALA A 18 0.85 3.19 13.14
N ALA A 19 1.41 3.69 12.05
CA ALA A 19 0.73 4.61 11.16
C ALA A 19 -0.43 3.84 10.50
N LEU A 20 -1.65 4.05 11.01
CA LEU A 20 -2.85 3.52 10.39
C LEU A 20 -3.04 4.23 9.05
N ALA A 21 -2.97 3.50 7.94
CA ALA A 21 -3.26 4.04 6.63
C ALA A 21 -4.76 4.38 6.56
N ASP A 22 -5.09 5.67 6.68
CA ASP A 22 -6.46 6.14 6.67
C ASP A 22 -7.01 6.19 5.23
N ALA A 23 -7.86 5.25 4.83
CA ALA A 23 -8.44 5.22 3.48
C ALA A 23 -9.32 6.45 3.12
N SER A 24 -9.63 7.35 4.07
CA SER A 24 -10.49 8.51 3.84
C SER A 24 -9.96 9.44 2.72
N HIS A 25 -8.64 9.61 2.62
CA HIS A 25 -8.02 10.48 1.61
C HIS A 25 -8.25 9.98 0.18
N CYS A 26 -8.38 8.67 -0.03
CA CYS A 26 -8.65 8.12 -1.36
C CYS A 26 -10.00 8.60 -1.92
N TYR A 27 -10.99 8.90 -1.06
CA TYR A 27 -12.30 9.37 -1.51
C TYR A 27 -12.29 10.79 -2.06
N ALA A 28 -11.28 11.60 -1.74
CA ALA A 28 -11.09 12.93 -2.31
C ALA A 28 -10.54 12.91 -3.75
N ILE A 29 -10.01 11.76 -4.20
CA ILE A 29 -9.45 11.60 -5.55
C ILE A 29 -10.59 11.61 -6.58
N LYS A 30 -10.56 12.60 -7.49
CA LYS A 30 -11.59 12.79 -8.53
C LYS A 30 -11.51 11.75 -9.66
N ASN A 31 -10.30 11.37 -10.06
CA ASN A 31 -10.11 10.35 -11.08
C ASN A 31 -10.50 8.97 -10.52
N ALA A 32 -11.48 8.31 -11.13
CA ALA A 32 -12.04 7.06 -10.63
C ALA A 32 -11.00 5.92 -10.58
N ASP A 33 -10.15 5.82 -11.59
CA ASP A 33 -9.12 4.78 -11.68
C ASP A 33 -8.06 4.98 -10.58
N MET A 34 -7.60 6.21 -10.38
CA MET A 34 -6.67 6.55 -9.30
C MET A 34 -7.28 6.34 -7.91
N LYS A 35 -8.56 6.69 -7.74
CA LYS A 35 -9.31 6.42 -6.51
C LYS A 35 -9.40 4.92 -6.24
N ASN A 36 -9.75 4.11 -7.23
CA ASN A 36 -9.85 2.66 -7.08
C ASN A 36 -8.49 2.02 -6.79
N ASN A 37 -7.42 2.49 -7.44
CA ASN A 37 -6.05 2.06 -7.13
C ASN A 37 -5.68 2.38 -5.67
N CYS A 38 -5.90 3.62 -5.22
CA CYS A 38 -5.65 4.03 -3.83
C CYS A 38 -6.42 3.16 -2.83
N LEU A 39 -7.72 2.97 -3.04
CA LEU A 39 -8.56 2.15 -2.15
C LEU A 39 -8.16 0.67 -2.18
N ALA A 40 -7.71 0.15 -3.33
CA ALA A 40 -7.22 -1.21 -3.45
C ALA A 40 -5.92 -1.41 -2.65
N THR A 41 -4.97 -0.49 -2.76
CA THR A 41 -3.68 -0.57 -2.06
C THR A 41 -3.83 -0.38 -0.55
N VAL A 42 -4.55 0.65 -0.12
CA VAL A 42 -4.71 0.97 1.32
C VAL A 42 -5.50 -0.12 2.06
N ASN A 43 -6.54 -0.68 1.43
CA ASN A 43 -7.38 -1.69 2.07
C ASN A 43 -6.99 -3.14 1.70
N HIS A 44 -5.92 -3.33 0.92
CA HIS A 44 -5.58 -4.62 0.31
C HIS A 44 -6.76 -5.29 -0.44
N ASP A 45 -7.63 -4.49 -1.06
CA ASP A 45 -8.84 -4.93 -1.72
C ASP A 45 -8.61 -5.14 -3.23
N LYS A 46 -8.21 -6.36 -3.60
CA LYS A 46 -7.96 -6.74 -5.00
C LYS A 46 -9.18 -6.55 -5.91
N SER A 47 -10.40 -6.59 -5.37
CA SER A 47 -11.62 -6.46 -6.18
C SER A 47 -11.69 -5.09 -6.86
N ARG A 48 -11.19 -4.05 -6.19
CA ARG A 48 -11.16 -2.67 -6.70
C ARG A 48 -10.22 -2.48 -7.87
N CYS A 49 -9.15 -3.27 -7.98
CA CYS A 49 -8.29 -3.24 -9.15
C CYS A 49 -9.08 -3.58 -10.43
N TYR A 50 -10.10 -4.42 -10.36
CA TYR A 50 -10.93 -4.75 -11.53
C TYR A 50 -11.87 -3.62 -11.97
N ALA A 51 -12.12 -2.64 -11.10
CA ALA A 51 -12.89 -1.43 -11.43
C ALA A 51 -12.04 -0.34 -12.11
N ILE A 52 -10.73 -0.55 -12.29
CA ILE A 52 -9.82 0.35 -12.99
C ILE A 52 -9.94 0.10 -14.51
N ASN A 53 -10.20 1.16 -15.27
CA ASN A 53 -10.39 1.10 -16.72
C ASN A 53 -9.05 1.17 -17.48
N ASP A 54 -8.12 2.00 -17.02
CA ASP A 54 -6.75 2.02 -17.51
C ASP A 54 -6.09 0.64 -17.34
N ARG A 55 -5.69 0.03 -18.45
CA ARG A 55 -5.21 -1.36 -18.46
C ARG A 55 -3.88 -1.53 -17.76
N ASP A 56 -2.99 -0.56 -17.87
CA ASP A 56 -1.65 -0.64 -17.31
C ASP A 56 -1.70 -0.40 -15.80
N LEU A 57 -2.46 0.61 -15.36
CA LEU A 57 -2.74 0.84 -13.95
C LEU A 57 -3.47 -0.35 -13.30
N LYS A 58 -4.45 -0.96 -13.99
CA LYS A 58 -5.11 -2.16 -13.50
C LYS A 58 -4.15 -3.32 -13.29
N ASN A 59 -3.26 -3.58 -14.26
CA ASN A 59 -2.28 -4.66 -14.13
C ASN A 59 -1.26 -4.36 -13.03
N SER A 60 -0.83 -3.11 -12.88
CA SER A 60 0.02 -2.67 -11.77
C SER A 60 -0.66 -2.89 -10.41
N CYS A 61 -1.92 -2.50 -10.27
CA CYS A 61 -2.73 -2.72 -9.06
C CYS A 61 -2.86 -4.21 -8.73
N LEU A 62 -3.21 -5.04 -9.73
CA LEU A 62 -3.35 -6.49 -9.55
C LEU A 62 -2.03 -7.17 -9.18
N ALA A 63 -0.90 -6.66 -9.72
CA ALA A 63 0.43 -7.13 -9.35
C ALA A 63 0.71 -6.82 -7.87
N GLN A 64 0.59 -5.55 -7.48
CA GLN A 64 0.92 -5.08 -6.13
C GLN A 64 0.00 -5.68 -5.06
N VAL A 65 -1.31 -5.52 -5.21
CA VAL A 65 -2.29 -5.97 -4.21
C VAL A 65 -2.42 -7.50 -4.20
N GLY A 66 -2.22 -8.13 -5.36
CA GLY A 66 -2.33 -9.58 -5.52
C GLY A 66 -1.03 -10.35 -5.34
N ASN A 67 0.10 -9.67 -5.11
CA ASN A 67 1.45 -10.23 -5.13
C ASN A 67 1.74 -11.10 -6.38
N ASP A 68 1.28 -10.64 -7.55
CA ASP A 68 1.32 -11.37 -8.82
C ASP A 68 2.25 -10.69 -9.82
N ARG A 69 3.56 -10.96 -9.70
CA ARG A 69 4.60 -10.40 -10.58
C ARG A 69 4.32 -10.63 -12.07
N SER A 70 3.60 -11.69 -12.43
CA SER A 70 3.28 -11.99 -13.84
C SER A 70 2.45 -10.87 -14.50
N ARG A 71 1.64 -10.15 -13.71
CA ARG A 71 0.82 -9.03 -14.18
C ARG A 71 1.65 -7.86 -14.68
N CYS A 72 2.84 -7.61 -14.12
CA CYS A 72 3.74 -6.58 -14.61
C CYS A 72 4.10 -6.80 -16.09
N TYR A 73 4.17 -8.04 -16.56
CA TYR A 73 4.46 -8.34 -17.97
C TYR A 73 3.33 -7.94 -18.93
N SER A 74 2.11 -7.74 -18.43
CA SER A 74 0.95 -7.27 -19.20
C SER A 74 0.85 -5.74 -19.31
N ILE A 75 1.72 -5.00 -18.61
CA ILE A 75 1.84 -3.54 -18.72
C ILE A 75 2.54 -3.18 -20.05
N GLN A 76 1.93 -2.27 -20.80
CA GLN A 76 2.40 -1.82 -22.11
C GLN A 76 3.39 -0.66 -21.99
N ASP A 77 3.09 0.31 -21.12
CA ASP A 77 4.01 1.39 -20.80
C ASP A 77 5.32 0.83 -20.22
N ARG A 78 6.44 1.25 -20.80
CA ARG A 78 7.74 0.67 -20.46
C ARG A 78 8.18 1.07 -19.05
N ASP A 79 8.00 2.32 -18.67
CA ASP A 79 8.49 2.82 -17.40
C ASP A 79 7.65 2.26 -16.26
N GLN A 80 6.32 2.26 -16.41
CA GLN A 80 5.40 1.65 -15.45
C GLN A 80 5.64 0.14 -15.30
N LYS A 81 5.96 -0.56 -16.39
CA LYS A 81 6.34 -1.97 -16.34
C LYS A 81 7.60 -2.19 -15.51
N GLN A 82 8.65 -1.39 -15.73
CA GLN A 82 9.90 -1.51 -14.97
C GLN A 82 9.68 -1.18 -13.50
N GLN A 83 8.89 -0.14 -13.19
CA GLN A 83 8.50 0.19 -11.82
C GLN A 83 7.79 -0.98 -11.15
N CYS A 84 6.78 -1.57 -11.80
CA CYS A 84 6.07 -2.74 -11.27
C CYS A 84 7.00 -3.93 -11.00
N LEU A 85 7.94 -4.22 -11.91
CA LEU A 85 8.87 -5.35 -11.75
C LEU A 85 9.90 -5.13 -10.64
N ALA A 86 10.18 -3.89 -10.26
CA ALA A 86 11.16 -3.53 -9.23
C ALA A 86 10.62 -3.68 -7.79
N GLU A 87 9.30 -3.78 -7.62
CA GLU A 87 8.64 -3.98 -6.32
C GLU A 87 8.67 -5.44 -5.83
N PHE A 88 9.28 -6.37 -6.58
CA PHE A 88 9.38 -7.81 -6.30
C PHE A 88 10.83 -8.29 -6.24
#